data_AF-A0A7K4GV86-F1
#
_entry.id   AF-A0A7K4GV86-F1
#
_cell.length_a   1.000
_cell.length_b   1.000
_cell.length_c   1.000
_cell.angle_alpha   90.00
_cell.angle_beta   90.00
_cell.angle_gamma   90.00
#
_symmetry.space_group_name_H-M   'P 1'
#
loop_
_entity.id
_entity.type
_entity.pdbx_description
1 polymer ?
#
loop_
_entity_poly.entity_id
_entity_poly.type
_entity_poly.pdbx_seq_one_letter_code
_entity_poly.pdbx_strand_id
1 'polypeptide(L)' 'MKLGKLMSKGEEEVVWRKFVTSFWKIIDEVNRLTPYAQDILLSLLAEGQVKYYDSVIDVNKYSLFATINPQDVGTFET' A
#
# COMPACT_ATOMS: atom_id res chain seq x y z
N MET A 1 2.44 0.98 17.75
CA MET A 1 2.82 -0.36 17.26
C MET A 1 2.53 -1.35 18.38
N LYS A 2 1.69 -2.38 18.17
CA LYS A 2 1.33 -3.33 19.25
C LYS A 2 2.44 -4.37 19.44
N LEU A 3 3.51 -3.99 20.14
CA LEU A 3 4.68 -4.86 20.38
C LEU A 3 4.37 -6.09 21.26
N GLY A 4 3.28 -6.03 22.05
CA GLY A 4 3.02 -7.01 23.10
C GLY A 4 2.79 -8.46 22.62
N LYS A 5 2.22 -8.67 21.42
CA LYS A 5 2.02 -10.04 20.88
C LYS A 5 3.29 -10.62 20.26
N LEU A 6 4.02 -9.79 19.50
CA LEU A 6 5.29 -10.20 18.87
C LEU A 6 6.29 -10.67 19.93
N MET A 7 6.44 -9.91 21.01
CA MET A 7 7.40 -10.22 22.08
C MET A 7 6.98 -11.38 22.99
N SER A 8 5.67 -11.69 23.09
CA SER A 8 5.19 -12.74 23.99
C SER A 8 4.98 -14.09 23.32
N LYS A 9 4.66 -14.12 22.03
CA LYS A 9 4.29 -15.35 21.29
C LYS A 9 5.11 -15.59 20.02
N GLY A 10 5.94 -14.64 19.60
CA GLY A 10 6.65 -14.71 18.32
C GLY A 10 5.74 -14.59 17.10
N GLU A 11 4.48 -14.18 17.28
CA GLU A 11 3.50 -14.04 16.20
C GLU A 11 3.62 -12.65 15.57
N GLU A 12 3.98 -12.60 14.29
CA GLU A 12 3.93 -11.37 13.47
C GLU A 12 2.48 -11.05 13.09
N GLU A 13 2.03 -9.85 13.46
CA GLU A 13 0.70 -9.33 13.09
C GLU A 13 0.87 -8.24 12.03
N VAL A 14 0.40 -8.51 10.81
CA VAL A 14 0.38 -7.50 9.74
C VAL A 14 -0.68 -6.44 10.07
N VAL A 15 -0.23 -5.20 10.25
CA VAL A 15 -1.12 -4.06 10.52
C VAL A 15 -1.32 -3.25 9.25
N TRP A 16 -2.48 -3.44 8.62
CA TRP A 16 -2.86 -2.67 7.44
C TRP A 16 -3.03 -1.19 7.76
N ARG A 17 -2.41 -0.32 6.95
CA ARG A 17 -2.60 1.13 7.09
C ARG A 17 -4.05 1.48 6.76
N LYS A 18 -4.62 2.49 7.45
CA LYS A 18 -5.97 3.03 7.15
C LYS A 18 -6.17 3.34 5.67
N PHE A 19 -5.12 3.77 4.97
CA PHE A 19 -5.16 3.98 3.52
C PHE A 19 -5.69 2.76 2.74
N VAL A 20 -5.25 1.55 3.09
CA VAL A 20 -5.67 0.30 2.45
C VAL A 20 -7.16 0.03 2.71
N THR A 21 -7.60 0.22 3.94
CA THR A 21 -8.98 -0.11 4.36
C THR A 21 -9.99 1.02 4.17
N SER A 22 -9.56 2.24 3.85
CA SER A 22 -10.46 3.39 3.65
C SER A 22 -11.12 3.36 2.28
N PHE A 23 -12.35 3.87 2.19
CA PHE A 23 -13.04 4.03 0.90
C PHE A 23 -12.33 5.03 -0.01
N TRP A 24 -11.97 6.21 0.52
CA TRP A 24 -11.26 7.23 -0.22
C TRP A 24 -9.75 6.99 -0.16
N LYS A 25 -9.11 6.95 -1.33
CA LYS A 25 -7.67 6.85 -1.49
C LYS A 25 -7.21 8.02 -2.34
N ILE A 26 -6.41 8.92 -1.78
CA ILE A 26 -5.88 10.08 -2.49
C ILE A 26 -4.36 10.01 -2.39
N ILE A 27 -3.71 10.03 -3.54
CA ILE A 27 -2.25 9.99 -3.67
C ILE A 27 -1.83 11.26 -4.38
N ASP A 28 -0.89 11.97 -3.81
CA ASP A 28 -0.24 13.09 -4.48
C ASP A 28 1.11 12.63 -5.06
N GLU A 29 1.35 12.96 -6.33
CA GLU A 29 2.55 12.64 -7.11
C GLU A 29 2.92 11.14 -7.02
N VAL A 30 2.11 10.29 -7.66
CA VAL A 30 2.25 8.81 -7.61
C VAL A 30 3.65 8.32 -8.02
N ASN A 31 4.35 9.06 -8.87
CA ASN A 31 5.72 8.81 -9.30
C ASN A 31 6.76 8.98 -8.18
N ARG A 32 6.41 9.59 -7.04
CA ARG A 32 7.24 9.62 -5.81
C ARG A 32 7.14 8.37 -4.95
N LEU A 33 6.19 7.47 -5.24
CA LEU A 33 6.12 6.20 -4.53
C LEU A 33 7.29 5.31 -4.94
N THR A 34 7.82 4.53 -4.01
CA THR A 34 8.83 3.51 -4.34
C THR A 34 8.28 2.54 -5.39
N PRO A 35 9.11 1.94 -6.25
CA PRO A 35 8.65 0.96 -7.24
C PRO A 35 7.80 -0.15 -6.59
N TYR A 36 8.23 -0.65 -5.43
CA TYR A 36 7.47 -1.63 -4.65
C TYR A 36 6.07 -1.13 -4.23
N ALA A 37 5.94 0.12 -3.79
CA ALA A 37 4.64 0.69 -3.45
C ALA A 37 3.76 0.90 -4.69
N GLN A 38 4.35 1.21 -5.84
CA GLN A 38 3.65 1.28 -7.12
C GLN A 38 3.14 -0.10 -7.55
N ASP A 39 3.93 -1.17 -7.39
CA ASP A 39 3.50 -2.55 -7.69
C ASP A 39 2.33 -3.01 -6.82
N ILE A 40 2.36 -2.69 -5.52
CA ILE A 40 1.24 -2.94 -4.62
C ILE A 40 0.00 -2.16 -5.07
N LEU A 41 0.18 -0.90 -5.48
CA LEU A 41 -0.92 -0.06 -5.98
C LEU A 41 -1.55 -0.66 -7.25
N LEU A 42 -0.72 -1.15 -8.16
CA LEU A 42 -1.17 -1.83 -9.38
C LEU A 42 -1.94 -3.11 -9.05
N SER A 43 -1.47 -3.90 -8.08
CA SER A 43 -2.18 -5.10 -7.60
C SER A 43 -3.56 -4.74 -7.03
N LEU A 44 -3.63 -3.65 -6.25
CA LEU A 44 -4.90 -3.15 -5.71
C LEU A 44 -5.88 -2.68 -6.81
N LEU A 45 -5.36 -2.01 -7.85
CA LEU A 45 -6.16 -1.53 -8.98
C LEU A 45 -6.65 -2.66 -9.89
N ALA A 46 -5.81 -3.67 -10.13
CA ALA A 46 -6.11 -4.78 -11.02
C ALA A 46 -7.00 -5.85 -10.36
N GLU A 47 -6.70 -6.23 -9.12
CA GLU A 47 -7.32 -7.38 -8.45
C GLU A 47 -8.26 -6.98 -7.32
N GLY A 48 -8.20 -5.71 -6.86
CA GLY A 48 -8.89 -5.30 -5.63
C GLY A 48 -8.24 -5.88 -4.37
N GLN A 49 -6.97 -6.31 -4.44
CA GLN A 49 -6.27 -6.96 -3.34
C GLN A 49 -4.96 -6.26 -2.99
N VAL A 50 -4.61 -6.27 -1.71
CA VAL A 50 -3.26 -5.89 -1.24
C VAL A 50 -2.60 -7.10 -0.62
N LYS A 51 -1.39 -7.42 -1.10
CA LYS A 51 -0.58 -8.55 -0.66
C LYS A 51 0.66 -8.04 0.07
N TYR A 52 0.95 -8.62 1.22
CA TYR A 52 2.13 -8.30 2.02
C TYR A 52 2.60 -9.57 2.74
N TYR A 53 3.76 -10.11 2.32
CA TYR A 53 4.22 -11.45 2.74
C TYR A 53 3.11 -12.49 2.58
N ASP A 54 2.84 -13.29 3.62
CA ASP A 54 1.81 -14.34 3.63
C ASP A 54 0.41 -13.79 3.96
N SER A 55 0.24 -12.46 3.99
CA SER A 55 -1.04 -11.80 4.29
C SER A 55 -1.63 -11.16 3.04
N VAL A 56 -2.92 -11.41 2.83
CA VAL A 56 -3.71 -10.80 1.75
C VAL A 56 -4.95 -10.16 2.37
N ILE A 57 -5.31 -8.97 1.88
CA ILE A 57 -6.58 -8.33 2.20
C ILE A 57 -7.32 -7.96 0.93
N ASP A 58 -8.58 -8.36 0.87
CA ASP A 58 -9.52 -7.93 -0.16
C ASP A 58 -10.03 -6.52 0.16
N VAL A 59 -9.85 -5.62 -0.78
CA VAL A 59 -10.37 -4.25 -0.74
C VAL A 59 -11.54 -4.18 -1.70
N ASN A 60 -12.74 -4.14 -1.13
CA ASN A 60 -14.00 -4.06 -1.85
C ASN A 60 -14.17 -2.68 -2.54
N LYS A 61 -15.36 -2.07 -2.49
CA LYS A 61 -15.62 -0.77 -3.12
C LYS A 61 -14.71 0.32 -2.53
N TYR A 62 -13.92 0.96 -3.39
CA TYR A 62 -13.12 2.14 -3.07
C TYR A 62 -13.12 3.12 -4.24
N SER A 63 -12.69 4.35 -3.98
CA SER A 63 -12.39 5.34 -5.01
C SER A 63 -10.97 5.84 -4.81
N LEU A 64 -10.19 5.81 -5.88
CA LEU A 64 -8.79 6.24 -5.90
C LEU A 64 -8.60 7.43 -6.82
N PHE A 65 -7.95 8.45 -6.30
CA PHE A 65 -7.52 9.63 -7.04
C PHE A 65 -6.01 9.76 -6.89
N ALA A 66 -5.32 10.02 -7.99
CA ALA A 66 -3.88 10.19 -8.00
C ALA A 66 -3.49 11.36 -8.91
N THR A 67 -2.51 12.15 -8.49
CA THR A 67 -1.82 13.13 -9.34
C THR A 67 -0.47 12.56 -9.78
N ILE A 68 0.08 13.07 -10.88
CA ILE A 68 1.42 12.73 -11.36
C ILE A 68 2.07 13.99 -11.91
N ASN A 69 3.37 14.17 -11.65
CA ASN A 69 4.17 15.18 -12.32
C ASN A 69 4.99 14.51 -13.43
N PRO A 70 4.65 14.68 -14.71
CA PRO A 70 5.30 13.95 -15.82
C PRO A 70 6.75 14.38 -16.06
N GLN A 71 7.19 15.51 -15.50
CA GLN A 71 8.58 15.98 -15.63
C GLN A 71 9.51 15.40 -14.56
N ASP A 72 8.96 14.78 -13.51
CA ASP A 72 9.70 14.14 -12.44
C ASP A 72 9.75 12.63 -12.70
N VAL A 73 10.87 12.14 -13.21
CA VAL A 73 11.10 10.71 -13.54
C VAL A 73 11.21 9.81 -12.30
N GLY A 74 11.02 10.35 -11.09
CA GLY A 74 11.15 9.60 -9.84
C GLY A 74 12.61 9.47 -9.43
N THR A 75 12.90 9.67 -8.14
CA THR A 75 14.29 9.75 -7.63
C THR A 75 14.85 8.39 -7.22
N PHE A 76 14.37 7.29 -7.79
CA PHE A 76 14.82 5.96 -7.39
C PHE A 76 16.06 5.58 -8.18
N GLU A 77 17.22 5.91 -7.61
CA GLU A 77 18.52 5.42 -8.09
C GLU A 77 18.50 3.88 -8.13
N THR A 78 18.97 3.34 -9.25
CA THR A 78 19.03 1.90 -9.55
C THR A 78 20.23 1.24 -8.91
#